data_AF-A0A448MKA2-F1
#
_entry.id   AF-A0A448MKA2-F1
#
_cell.length_a   1.000
_cell.length_b   1.000
_cell.length_c   1.000
_cell.angle_alpha   90.00
_cell.angle_beta   90.00
_cell.angle_gamma   90.00
#
_symmetry.space_group_name_H-M   'P 1'
#
loop_
_entity.id
_entity.type
_entity.pdbx_description
1 polymer ?
#
loop_
_entity_poly.entity_id
_entity_poly.type
_entity_poly.pdbx_seq_one_letter_code
_entity_poly.pdbx_strand_id
1 'polypeptide(L)' 'MVGIAASGRTPYVLSALNYAKQLGAITISIASNPHSAMAQIADIAIDTVVGAEILTGSSRLKSGTAQN' A
#
# COMPACT_ATOMS: atom_id res chain seq x y z
N MET A 1 -10.56 7.02 -3.79
CA MET A 1 -9.41 6.58 -4.60
C MET A 1 -8.49 5.71 -3.74
N VAL A 2 -7.91 4.64 -4.29
CA VAL A 2 -6.95 3.78 -3.58
C VAL A 2 -5.57 3.91 -4.23
N GLY A 3 -4.59 4.44 -3.50
CA GLY A 3 -3.20 4.54 -3.92
C GLY A 3 -2.38 3.37 -3.41
N ILE A 4 -1.78 2.59 -4.32
CA ILE A 4 -0.97 1.41 -3.96
C ILE A 4 0.49 1.71 -4.30
N ALA A 5 1.35 1.70 -3.30
CA ALA A 5 2.79 1.70 -3.52
C ALA A 5 3.51 1.08 -2.31
N ALA A 6 4.24 0.00 -2.55
CA ALA A 6 5.03 -0.66 -1.50
C ALA A 6 6.00 0.32 -0.79
N SER A 7 6.62 1.23 -1.55
CA SER A 7 7.53 2.25 -1.00
C SER A 7 6.83 3.33 -0.17
N GLY A 8 5.53 3.53 -0.39
CA GLY A 8 4.72 4.56 0.26
C GLY A 8 5.12 6.01 -0.07
N ARG A 9 5.97 6.22 -1.09
CA ARG A 9 6.49 7.55 -1.46
C ARG A 9 6.52 7.82 -2.98
N THR A 10 5.85 7.00 -3.77
CA THR A 10 5.86 7.14 -5.24
C THR A 10 5.20 8.48 -5.61
N PRO A 11 5.94 9.42 -6.25
CA PRO A 11 5.43 10.78 -6.50
C PRO A 11 4.11 10.82 -7.26
N TYR A 12 3.93 9.91 -8.23
CA TYR A 12 2.67 9.80 -8.97
C TYR A 12 1.47 9.48 -8.07
N VAL A 13 1.63 8.54 -7.13
CA VAL A 13 0.55 8.13 -6.22
C VAL A 13 0.28 9.22 -5.18
N LEU A 14 1.31 9.94 -4.72
CA LEU A 14 1.16 11.09 -3.84
C LEU A 14 0.35 12.22 -4.50
N SER A 15 0.68 12.57 -5.75
CA SER A 15 -0.06 13.58 -6.51
C SER A 15 -1.51 13.16 -6.76
N ALA A 16 -1.74 11.89 -7.10
CA ALA A 16 -3.09 11.37 -7.27
C ALA A 16 -3.90 11.41 -5.96
N LEU A 17 -3.30 11.06 -4.83
CA LEU A 17 -3.95 11.10 -3.51
C LEU A 17 -4.31 12.53 -3.11
N ASN A 18 -3.40 13.47 -3.29
CA ASN A 18 -3.68 14.89 -3.05
C ASN A 18 -4.80 15.41 -3.94
N TYR A 19 -4.80 15.06 -5.24
CA TYR A 19 -5.84 15.48 -6.16
C TYR A 19 -7.22 14.91 -5.77
N ALA A 20 -7.28 13.61 -5.46
CA ALA A 20 -8.51 12.98 -4.99
C ALA A 20 -9.04 13.62 -3.69
N LYS A 21 -8.14 13.98 -2.76
CA LYS A 21 -8.48 14.66 -1.52
C LYS A 21 -9.02 16.08 -1.76
N GLN A 22 -8.42 16.83 -2.70
CA GLN A 22 -8.91 18.15 -3.10
C GLN A 22 -10.31 18.10 -3.72
N LEU A 23 -10.66 17.00 -4.38
CA LEU A 23 -12.00 16.76 -4.91
C LEU A 23 -13.01 16.30 -3.85
N GLY A 24 -12.60 16.17 -2.58
CA GLY A 24 -13.45 15.69 -1.49
C GLY A 24 -13.72 14.17 -1.53
N ALA A 25 -12.95 13.41 -2.31
CA ALA A 25 -13.07 11.96 -2.34
C ALA A 25 -12.32 11.33 -1.17
N ILE A 26 -12.88 10.24 -0.62
CA ILE A 26 -12.19 9.41 0.37
C ILE A 26 -10.95 8.80 -0.27
N THR A 27 -9.81 8.96 0.41
CA THR A 27 -8.51 8.47 -0.02
C THR A 27 -8.02 7.33 0.87
N ILE A 28 -7.54 6.26 0.25
CA ILE A 28 -6.97 5.10 0.94
C ILE A 28 -5.56 4.87 0.40
N SER A 29 -4.59 4.67 1.28
CA SER A 29 -3.22 4.28 0.89
C SER A 29 -2.90 2.86 1.33
N ILE A 30 -2.25 2.09 0.45
CA ILE A 30 -1.68 0.80 0.77
C ILE A 30 -0.16 0.89 0.57
N ALA A 31 0.59 0.75 1.67
CA ALA A 31 2.04 0.78 1.67
C ALA A 31 2.62 -0.31 2.59
N SER A 32 3.85 -0.72 2.31
CA SER A 32 4.55 -1.73 3.13
C SER A 32 5.49 -1.09 4.16
N ASN A 33 5.62 0.24 4.12
CA ASN A 33 6.43 1.02 5.03
C ASN A 33 5.52 1.77 6.00
N PRO A 34 5.68 1.59 7.33
CA PRO A 34 4.95 2.38 8.31
C PRO A 34 5.30 3.87 8.17
N HIS A 35 4.32 4.74 8.44
CA HIS A 35 4.48 6.21 8.39
C HIS A 35 4.86 6.75 7.00
N SER A 36 4.42 6.07 5.95
CA SER A 36 4.71 6.50 4.59
C SER A 36 4.11 7.88 4.26
N ALA A 37 4.70 8.59 3.31
CA ALA A 37 4.16 9.87 2.83
C ALA A 37 2.73 9.71 2.29
N MET A 38 2.40 8.55 1.75
CA MET A 38 1.03 8.21 1.33
C MET A 38 0.07 8.06 2.52
N ALA A 39 0.51 7.42 3.61
CA ALA A 39 -0.28 7.27 4.82
C ALA A 39 -0.61 8.61 5.50
N GLN A 40 0.27 9.61 5.38
CA GLN A 40 0.02 10.96 5.89
C GLN A 40 -1.03 11.72 5.07
N ILE A 41 -1.21 11.38 3.79
CA ILE A 41 -2.16 12.06 2.91
C ILE A 41 -3.52 11.36 2.93
N ALA A 42 -3.53 10.03 2.98
CA ALA A 42 -4.75 9.23 2.92
C ALA A 42 -5.62 9.39 4.18
N ASP A 43 -6.93 9.29 4.01
CA ASP A 43 -7.90 9.26 5.12
C ASP A 43 -7.87 7.90 5.84
N ILE A 44 -7.60 6.83 5.08
CA ILE A 44 -7.40 5.47 5.61
C ILE A 44 -6.04 4.97 5.13
N ALA A 45 -5.13 4.74 6.07
CA ALA A 45 -3.83 4.13 5.77
C ALA A 45 -3.86 2.65 6.14
N ILE A 46 -3.63 1.79 5.14
CA ILE A 46 -3.40 0.36 5.32
C ILE A 46 -1.90 0.13 5.14
N ASP A 47 -1.17 0.28 6.24
CA ASP A 47 0.24 -0.05 6.28
C ASP A 47 0.36 -1.55 6.56
N THR A 48 0.59 -2.33 5.51
CA THR A 48 0.92 -3.75 5.65
C THR A 48 2.37 -3.84 6.13
N VAL A 49 2.59 -3.60 7.43
CA VAL A 49 3.87 -3.85 8.11
C VAL A 49 4.05 -5.36 8.22
N VAL A 50 4.16 -6.02 7.08
CA VAL A 50 4.73 -7.36 6.98
C VAL A 50 6.23 -7.15 7.15
N GLY A 51 6.68 -7.00 8.41
CA GLY A 51 8.11 -6.85 8.71
C GLY A 51 8.92 -7.82 7.87
N ALA A 52 9.97 -7.33 7.20
CA ALA A 52 10.79 -8.00 6.18
C ALA A 52 10.22 -9.35 5.74
N GLU A 53 9.51 -9.37 4.61
CA GLU A 53 8.96 -10.61 4.03
C GLU A 53 9.95 -11.77 4.21
N ILE A 54 9.48 -12.84 4.88
CA ILE A 54 10.20 -14.13 4.97
C ILE A 54 10.48 -14.72 3.57
N LEU A 55 9.98 -14.09 2.50
CA LEU A 55 10.17 -14.54 1.13
C LEU A 55 10.31 -13.37 0.15
N THR A 56 11.54 -12.91 -0.06
CA THR A 56 11.89 -12.03 -1.18
C THR A 56 11.58 -12.74 -2.50
N GLY A 57 10.54 -12.30 -3.23
CA GLY A 57 10.30 -12.69 -4.63
C GLY A 57 9.48 -13.96 -4.87
N SER A 58 8.24 -14.04 -4.36
CA SER A 58 7.35 -15.19 -4.65
C SER A 58 6.23 -14.85 -5.63
N SER A 59 6.54 -14.96 -6.92
CA SER A 59 5.56 -15.34 -7.93
C SER A 59 5.06 -16.76 -7.63
N ARG A 60 3.75 -16.92 -7.34
CA ARG A 60 2.97 -18.18 -7.42
C ARG A 60 3.71 -19.46 -6.98
N LEU A 61 3.71 -19.91 -5.71
CA LEU A 61 3.87 -21.36 -5.35
C LEU A 61 4.06 -21.61 -3.84
N LYS A 62 3.01 -21.55 -3.00
CA LYS A 62 2.87 -22.45 -1.82
C LYS A 62 1.52 -22.46 -1.08
N SER A 63 0.39 -22.14 -1.73
CA SER A 63 -0.95 -22.47 -1.19
C SER A 63 -1.52 -23.78 -1.75
N GLY A 64 -0.68 -24.71 -2.21
CA GLY A 64 -1.13 -25.89 -2.96
C GLY A 64 -1.05 -27.25 -2.25
N THR A 65 -0.46 -27.39 -1.06
CA THR A 65 -0.22 -28.75 -0.51
C THR A 65 -0.20 -28.81 1.02
N ALA A 66 -1.22 -28.21 1.65
CA ALA A 66 -1.51 -28.44 3.08
C ALA A 66 -3.00 -28.76 3.32
N GLN A 67 -3.68 -29.23 2.28
CA GLN A 67 -5.00 -29.84 2.36
C GLN A 67 -4.95 -31.21 1.70
N ASN A 68 -4.30 -32.16 2.38
CA ASN A 68 -4.74 -33.55 2.45
C ASN A 68 -4.12 -34.21 3.67
#